data_AF-A0A0B3AEV0-F1
#
_entry.id   AF-A0A0B3AEV0-F1
#
_cell.length_a   1.000
_cell.length_b   1.000
_cell.length_c   1.000
_cell.angle_alpha   90.00
_cell.angle_beta   90.00
_cell.angle_gamma   90.00
#
_symmetry.space_group_name_H-M   'P 1'
#
loop_
_entity.id
_entity.type
_entity.pdbx_description
1 polymer ?
#
loop_
_entity_poly.entity_id
_entity_poly.type
_entity_poly.pdbx_seq_one_letter_code
_entity_poly.pdbx_strand_id
1 'polypeptide(L)'
;MEKKGASLALNVIVVAVLVLIVLVVILVLFGGKMKMFGEATNSCSDNNGICQPSCAGNEAKLPFACESPNVCCKVVYDTGDTNG
;
A
#
# COMPACT_ATOMS: atom_id res chain seq x y z
N MET A 1 15.05 18.97 52.80
CA MET A 1 15.60 18.55 51.49
C MET A 1 14.42 18.45 50.53
N GLU A 2 14.21 19.49 49.74
CA GLU A 2 13.00 19.61 48.92
C GLU A 2 13.14 18.81 47.63
N LYS A 3 12.14 17.96 47.35
CA LYS A 3 12.04 17.10 46.16
C LYS A 3 11.82 17.94 44.88
N LYS A 4 12.82 18.70 44.43
CA LYS A 4 12.72 19.54 43.21
C LYS A 4 12.97 18.80 41.89
N GLY A 5 13.40 17.54 41.94
CA GLY A 5 13.62 16.70 40.74
C GLY A 5 12.42 15.87 40.29
N ALA A 6 11.38 15.70 41.13
CA ALA A 6 10.27 14.78 40.85
C ALA A 6 9.20 15.37 39.91
N SER A 7 9.05 16.70 39.86
CA SER A 7 8.05 17.38 39.01
C SER A 7 8.39 17.32 37.53
N LEU A 8 9.69 17.36 37.18
CA LEU A 8 10.16 17.22 35.81
C LEU A 8 9.91 15.80 35.27
N ALA A 9 10.15 14.77 36.09
CA ALA A 9 9.97 13.37 35.69
C ALA A 9 8.50 13.02 35.37
N LEU A 10 7.54 13.60 36.10
CA LEU A 10 6.13 13.28 35.93
C LEU A 10 5.58 13.84 34.61
N ASN A 11 5.93 15.08 34.26
CA ASN A 11 5.50 15.70 33.00
C ASN A 11 6.03 14.95 31.76
N VAL A 12 7.28 14.47 31.82
CA VAL A 12 7.89 13.71 30.71
C VAL A 12 7.15 12.39 30.48
N ILE A 13 6.79 11.68 31.55
CA ILE A 13 6.04 10.42 31.46
C ILE A 13 4.66 10.66 30.83
N VAL A 14 3.96 11.73 31.25
CA VAL A 14 2.65 12.07 30.70
C VAL A 14 2.73 12.35 29.20
N VAL A 15 3.71 13.15 28.76
CA VAL A 15 3.90 13.45 27.33
C VAL A 15 4.24 12.18 26.56
N ALA A 16 5.11 11.32 27.09
CA ALA A 16 5.46 10.05 26.43
C ALA A 16 4.23 9.15 26.22
N VAL A 17 3.37 9.03 27.22
CA VAL A 17 2.12 8.25 27.12
C VAL A 17 1.15 8.87 26.12
N LEU A 18 0.98 10.20 26.12
CA LEU A 18 0.12 10.88 25.16
C LEU A 18 0.58 10.67 23.71
N VAL A 19 1.89 10.76 23.46
CA VAL A 19 2.46 10.52 22.13
C VAL A 19 2.22 9.07 21.68
N LEU A 20 2.42 8.10 22.59
CA LEU A 20 2.15 6.69 22.26
C LEU A 20 0.68 6.44 21.90
N ILE A 21 -0.26 7.04 22.64
CA ILE A 21 -1.70 6.91 22.34
C ILE A 21 -2.01 7.50 20.97
N VAL A 22 -1.52 8.70 20.67
CA VAL A 22 -1.74 9.35 19.37
C VAL A 22 -1.19 8.50 18.22
N LEU A 23 0.01 7.93 18.39
CA LEU A 23 0.64 7.07 17.39
C LEU A 23 -0.20 5.81 17.12
N VAL A 24 -0.69 5.15 18.18
CA VAL A 24 -1.59 3.98 18.05
C VAL A 24 -2.89 4.34 17.33
N VAL A 25 -3.50 5.47 17.65
CA VAL A 25 -4.74 5.93 17.00
C VAL A 25 -4.51 6.18 15.51
N ILE A 26 -3.40 6.83 15.13
CA ILE A 26 -3.03 7.03 13.73
C ILE A 26 -2.86 5.67 13.02
N LEU A 27 -2.15 4.72 13.62
CA LEU A 27 -1.96 3.39 13.03
C LEU A 27 -3.28 2.66 12.79
N VAL A 28 -4.23 2.73 13.72
CA VAL A 28 -5.55 2.09 13.57
C VAL A 28 -6.37 2.76 12.46
N LEU A 29 -6.38 4.09 12.42
CA LEU A 29 -7.13 4.84 11.40
C LEU A 29 -6.53 4.68 10.00
N PHE A 30 -5.21 4.74 9.87
CA PHE A 30 -4.51 4.61 8.58
C PHE A 30 -4.40 3.16 8.12
N GLY A 31 -4.24 2.21 9.04
CA GLY A 31 -4.20 0.78 8.72
C GLY A 31 -5.47 0.29 8.04
N GLY A 32 -6.65 0.81 8.44
CA GLY A 32 -7.92 0.50 7.79
C GLY A 32 -8.06 1.05 6.36
N LYS A 33 -7.39 2.17 6.05
CA LYS A 33 -7.45 2.82 4.72
C LYS A 33 -6.47 2.20 3.73
N MET A 34 -5.29 1.76 4.18
CA MET A 34 -4.27 1.16 3.29
C MET A 34 -4.77 -0.08 2.54
N LYS A 35 -5.66 -0.88 3.15
CA LYS A 35 -6.26 -2.04 2.47
C LYS A 35 -7.02 -1.65 1.20
N MET A 36 -7.67 -0.47 1.19
CA MET A 36 -8.42 0.03 0.04
C MET A 36 -7.52 0.66 -1.04
N PHE A 37 -6.41 1.28 -0.64
CA PHE A 37 -5.45 1.86 -1.59
C PHE A 37 -4.60 0.81 -2.33
N GLY A 38 -4.28 -0.33 -1.68
CA GLY A 38 -3.49 -1.40 -2.30
C GLY A 38 -4.19 -2.12 -3.46
N GLU A 39 -5.53 -2.18 -3.43
CA GLU A 39 -6.33 -2.74 -4.54
C GLU A 39 -6.40 -1.79 -5.74
N ALA A 40 -6.43 -0.48 -5.50
CA ALA A 40 -6.53 0.52 -6.57
C ALA A 40 -5.24 0.63 -7.42
N THR A 41 -4.06 0.43 -6.84
CA THR A 41 -2.78 0.59 -7.56
C THR A 41 -2.32 -0.63 -8.35
N ASN A 42 -3.05 -1.75 -8.28
CA ASN A 42 -2.73 -3.01 -8.98
C ASN A 42 -3.82 -3.42 -9.98
N SER A 43 -4.57 -2.45 -10.52
CA SER A 43 -5.57 -2.75 -11.51
C SER A 43 -4.92 -3.06 -12.87
N CYS A 44 -5.43 -4.07 -13.56
CA CYS A 44 -5.02 -4.40 -14.93
C CYS A 44 -5.20 -3.20 -15.88
N SER A 45 -6.25 -2.40 -15.65
CA SER A 45 -6.63 -1.26 -16.47
C SER A 45 -5.60 -0.12 -16.42
N ASP A 46 -5.01 0.16 -15.24
CA ASP A 46 -3.98 1.21 -15.11
C ASP A 46 -2.71 0.88 -15.89
N ASN A 47 -2.48 -0.42 -16.14
CA ASN A 47 -1.31 -0.92 -16.85
C ASN A 47 -1.55 -1.10 -18.36
N ASN A 48 -2.61 -0.51 -18.91
CA ASN A 48 -3.07 -0.70 -20.29
C ASN A 48 -3.34 -2.18 -20.63
N GLY A 49 -3.71 -2.97 -19.63
CA GLY A 49 -4.13 -4.36 -19.80
C GLY A 49 -5.65 -4.49 -19.85
N ILE A 50 -6.12 -5.60 -20.41
CA ILE A 50 -7.53 -5.99 -20.50
C ILE A 50 -7.71 -7.29 -19.72
N CYS A 51 -8.72 -7.35 -18.85
CA CYS A 51 -9.11 -8.58 -18.17
C CYS A 51 -9.95 -9.45 -19.12
N GLN A 52 -9.46 -10.65 -19.43
CA GLN A 52 -10.14 -11.62 -20.28
C GLN A 52 -9.83 -13.06 -19.82
N PRO A 53 -10.62 -14.08 -20.19
CA PRO A 53 -10.42 -15.45 -19.71
C PRO A 53 -9.07 -16.07 -20.11
N SER A 54 -8.47 -15.61 -21.22
CA SER A 54 -7.16 -16.06 -21.68
C SER A 54 -6.54 -14.99 -22.59
N CYS A 55 -5.21 -14.84 -22.54
CA CYS A 55 -4.49 -13.96 -23.45
C CYS A 55 -4.35 -14.60 -24.85
N ALA A 56 -4.51 -13.81 -25.90
CA ALA A 56 -4.25 -14.18 -27.28
C ALA A 56 -2.74 -14.20 -27.59
N GLY A 57 -2.37 -14.67 -28.78
CA GLY A 57 -0.96 -14.97 -29.13
C GLY A 57 0.01 -13.80 -29.05
N ASN A 58 -0.46 -12.56 -29.16
CA ASN A 58 0.39 -11.35 -29.10
C ASN A 58 0.30 -10.63 -27.74
N GLU A 59 -0.23 -11.30 -26.71
CA GLU A 59 -0.48 -10.69 -25.40
C GLU A 59 0.29 -11.41 -24.30
N ALA A 60 0.90 -10.65 -23.39
CA ALA A 60 1.53 -11.19 -22.19
C ALA A 60 0.55 -11.18 -21.02
N LYS A 61 0.61 -12.25 -20.22
CA LYS A 61 -0.08 -12.32 -18.93
C LYS A 61 0.71 -11.52 -17.89
N LEU A 62 0.07 -10.52 -17.31
CA LEU A 62 0.67 -9.67 -16.28
C LEU A 62 0.20 -10.09 -14.88
N PRO A 63 1.01 -9.88 -13.82
CA PRO A 63 0.65 -10.21 -12.44
C PRO A 63 -0.27 -9.16 -11.79
N PHE A 64 -1.18 -8.55 -12.57
CA PHE A 64 -2.14 -7.56 -12.08
C PHE A 64 -3.50 -8.18 -11.81
N ALA A 65 -4.27 -7.55 -10.91
CA ALA A 65 -5.54 -8.08 -10.44
C ALA A 65 -6.62 -8.01 -11.53
N CYS A 66 -7.32 -9.13 -11.71
CA CYS A 66 -8.57 -9.26 -12.45
C CYS A 66 -9.55 -10.09 -11.60
N GLU A 67 -10.84 -9.85 -11.75
CA GLU A 67 -11.86 -10.68 -11.10
C GLU A 67 -11.82 -12.10 -11.69
N SER A 68 -11.71 -13.11 -10.83
CA SER A 68 -11.66 -14.52 -11.26
C SER A 68 -12.95 -14.87 -12.01
N PRO A 69 -12.90 -15.53 -13.19
CA PRO A 69 -11.78 -16.32 -13.73
C PRO A 69 -10.86 -15.58 -14.73
N ASN A 70 -10.93 -14.25 -14.84
CA ASN A 70 -10.19 -13.51 -15.85
C ASN A 70 -8.71 -13.31 -15.47
N VAL A 71 -7.84 -13.23 -16.47
CA VAL A 71 -6.41 -12.89 -16.35
C VAL A 71 -6.14 -11.54 -17.00
N CYS A 72 -5.12 -10.82 -16.51
CA CYS A 72 -4.71 -9.54 -17.09
C CYS A 72 -3.81 -9.76 -18.32
N CYS A 73 -4.25 -9.29 -19.48
CA CYS A 73 -3.54 -9.43 -20.75
C CYS A 73 -3.18 -8.06 -21.32
N LYS A 74 -1.96 -7.93 -21.83
CA LYS A 74 -1.52 -6.71 -22.51
C LYS A 74 -0.83 -7.07 -23.81
N VAL A 75 -1.18 -6.37 -24.89
CA VAL A 75 -0.50 -6.52 -26.19
C VAL A 75 0.99 -6.21 -26.01
N VAL A 76 1.83 -7.20 -26.27
CA VAL A 76 3.27 -7.02 -26.37
C VAL A 76 3.52 -6.57 -27.79
N TYR A 77 3.58 -5.25 -27.99
CA TYR A 77 4.38 -4.77 -29.09
C TYR A 77 5.83 -5.10 -28.72
N ASP A 78 6.54 -5.80 -29.61
CA ASP A 78 7.98 -6.02 -29.55
C ASP A 78 8.71 -4.67 -29.62
N THR A 79 8.50 -3.79 -28.63
CA THR A 79 9.39 -2.69 -28.35
C THR A 79 10.51 -3.34 -27.57
N GLY A 80 11.50 -3.85 -28.32
CA GLY A 80 12.68 -4.48 -27.76
C GLY A 80 13.17 -3.72 -26.55
N ASP A 81 13.52 -4.47 -25.50
CA ASP A 81 14.32 -4.06 -24.37
C ASP A 81 15.41 -3.06 -24.80
N THR A 82 15.12 -1.76 -24.77
CA THR A 82 16.16 -0.74 -24.72
C THR A 82 16.58 -0.61 -23.27
N ASN A 83 17.36 -1.60 -22.83
CA ASN A 83 18.41 -1.31 -21.86
C ASN A 83 19.37 -0.32 -22.55
N GLY A 84 19.37 0.93 -22.11
CA GLY A 84 20.22 2.00 -22.63
C GLY A 84 20.01 3.30 -21.86
#